data_AF-A0A2S9FCF8-F1
#
_entry.id   AF-A0A2S9FCF8-F1
#
_cell.length_a   1.000
_cell.length_b   1.000
_cell.length_c   1.000
_cell.angle_alpha   90.00
_cell.angle_beta   90.00
_cell.angle_gamma   90.00
#
_symmetry.space_group_name_H-M   'P 1'
#
loop_
_entity.id
_entity.type
_entity.pdbx_description
1 polymer ?
#
loop_
_entity_poly.entity_id
_entity_poly.type
_entity_poly.pdbx_seq_one_letter_code
_entity_poly.pdbx_strand_id
1 'polypeptide(L)' 'MSRVAAVDCGTNSIRLLVADVVDGRLRDVHRDMRIVRLGQGVDATGEFAPDALARTHSALAGYAEVMRRHDVA' A
#
# COMPACT_ATOMS: atom_id res chain seq x y z
N MET A 1 9.66 -21.24 2.08
CA MET A 1 8.47 -20.50 1.61
C MET A 1 8.86 -19.03 1.65
N SER A 2 8.89 -18.35 0.51
CA SER A 2 9.21 -16.91 0.50
C SER A 2 7.89 -16.14 0.66
N ARG A 3 7.87 -15.13 1.53
CA ARG A 3 6.72 -14.25 1.70
C ARG A 3 7.09 -12.86 1.23
N VAL A 4 6.27 -12.30 0.35
CA VAL A 4 6.50 -11.02 -0.30
C VAL A 4 5.30 -10.11 -0.10
N ALA A 5 5.51 -8.81 -0.25
CA ALA A 5 4.43 -7.84 -0.30
C ALA A 5 4.60 -6.87 -1.47
N ALA A 6 3.47 -6.36 -1.96
CA ALA A 6 3.40 -5.31 -2.97
C ALA A 6 2.53 -4.16 -2.46
N VAL A 7 3.03 -2.94 -2.64
CA VAL A 7 2.27 -1.71 -2.37
C VAL A 7 2.03 -1.00 -3.69
N ASP A 8 0.77 -0.74 -4.00
CA ASP A 8 0.33 -0.01 -5.19
C ASP A 8 -0.18 1.37 -4.75
N CYS A 9 0.53 2.43 -5.10
CA CYS A 9 0.22 3.81 -4.73
C CYS A 9 -0.53 4.52 -5.86
N GLY A 10 -1.86 4.38 -5.86
CA GLY A 10 -2.74 5.03 -6.81
C GLY A 10 -3.14 6.45 -6.39
N THR A 11 -3.74 7.18 -7.35
CA THR A 11 -4.21 8.55 -7.12
C THR A 11 -5.37 8.62 -6.13
N ASN A 12 -6.28 7.64 -6.12
CA ASN A 12 -7.41 7.61 -5.19
C ASN A 12 -7.15 6.69 -3.97
N SER A 13 -6.51 5.55 -4.21
CA SER A 13 -6.33 4.50 -3.20
C SER A 13 -4.91 3.97 -3.20
N ILE A 14 -4.43 3.60 -2.03
CA ILE A 14 -3.21 2.82 -1.85
C ILE A 14 -3.58 1.39 -1.41
N ARG A 15 -2.95 0.38 -1.99
CA ARG A 15 -3.25 -1.03 -1.73
C ARG A 15 -2.04 -1.76 -1.18
N LEU A 16 -2.29 -2.78 -0.36
CA LEU A 16 -1.32 -3.75 0.10
C LEU A 16 -1.78 -5.15 -0.30
N LEU A 17 -0.87 -5.93 -0.87
CA LEU A 17 -0.99 -7.37 -1.01
C LEU A 17 0.21 -8.03 -0.35
N VAL A 18 -0.02 -8.94 0.60
CA VAL A 18 0.98 -9.88 1.13
C VAL A 18 0.66 -11.26 0.57
N ALA A 19 1.65 -11.97 0.04
CA ALA A 19 1.47 -13.28 -0.56
C ALA A 19 2.62 -14.23 -0.23
N ASP A 20 2.30 -15.51 -0.09
CA ASP A 20 3.28 -16.60 -0.08
C ASP A 20 3.62 -16.98 -1.52
N VAL A 21 4.91 -17.18 -1.81
CA VAL A 21 5.41 -17.77 -3.05
C VAL A 21 5.59 -19.28 -2.83
N VAL A 22 4.77 -20.07 -3.51
CA VAL A 22 4.77 -21.55 -3.46
C VAL A 22 4.83 -22.09 -4.89
N ASP A 23 5.89 -22.82 -5.22
CA ASP A 23 6.09 -23.42 -6.55
C ASP A 23 5.92 -22.42 -7.72
N GLY A 24 6.44 -21.20 -7.52
CA GLY A 24 6.34 -20.10 -8.50
C GLY A 24 4.96 -19.45 -8.60
N ARG A 25 4.00 -19.82 -7.74
CA ARG A 25 2.65 -19.24 -7.67
C ARG A 25 2.50 -18.39 -6.42
N LEU A 26 1.69 -17.33 -6.54
CA LEU A 26 1.33 -16.47 -5.43
C LEU A 26 0.06 -16.99 -4.75
N ARG A 27 0.08 -17.08 -3.43
CA ARG A 27 -1.10 -17.31 -2.59
C ARG A 27 -1.30 -16.12 -1.67
N ASP A 28 -2.45 -15.44 -1.81
CA ASP A 28 -2.82 -14.30 -0.98
C ASP A 28 -2.82 -14.68 0.51
N VAL A 29 -2.17 -13.86 1.33
CA VAL A 29 -2.10 -13.96 2.79
C VAL A 29 -2.89 -12.82 3.43
N HIS A 30 -2.69 -11.60 2.92
CA HIS A 30 -3.37 -10.41 3.40
C HIS A 30 -3.59 -9.43 2.26
N ARG A 31 -4.74 -8.76 2.27
CA ARG A 31 -5.07 -7.72 1.30
C ARG A 31 -5.74 -6.56 2.03
N ASP A 32 -5.21 -5.36 1.86
CA ASP A 32 -5.76 -4.10 2.41
C ASP A 32 -5.84 -3.06 1.29
N MET A 33 -6.81 -2.15 1.40
CA MET A 33 -6.95 -1.00 0.54
C MET A 33 -7.49 0.17 1.35
N ARG A 34 -6.84 1.33 1.20
CA ARG A 34 -7.23 2.58 1.86
C ARG A 34 -7.42 3.67 0.83
N ILE A 35 -8.52 4.41 0.96
CA ILE A 35 -8.77 5.62 0.19
C ILE A 35 -7.95 6.74 0.82
N VAL A 36 -7.00 7.28 0.06
CA VAL A 36 -6.11 8.38 0.50
C VAL A 36 -6.28 9.64 -0.34
N ARG A 37 -6.86 9.51 -1.56
CA ARG A 37 -7.05 10.62 -2.51
C ARG A 37 -5.78 11.45 -2.72
N LEU A 38 -4.64 10.77 -2.87
CA LEU A 38 -3.34 11.41 -3.06
C LEU A 38 -3.34 12.38 -4.27
N GLY A 39 -4.01 12.01 -5.36
CA GLY A 39 -4.11 12.82 -6.58
C GLY A 39 -5.08 14.00 -6.50
N GLN A 40 -5.70 14.27 -5.33
CA GLN A 40 -6.64 15.39 -5.22
C GLN A 40 -5.94 16.71 -5.54
N GLY A 41 -6.50 17.47 -6.49
CA GLY A 41 -5.99 18.80 -6.88
C GLY A 41 -4.73 18.80 -7.75
N VAL A 42 -4.06 17.65 -7.94
CA VAL A 42 -2.76 17.59 -8.66
C VAL A 42 -2.87 18.07 -10.10
N ASP A 43 -3.95 17.74 -10.82
CA ASP A 43 -4.14 18.20 -12.19
C ASP A 43 -4.20 19.73 -12.31
N ALA A 44 -4.65 20.42 -11.25
CA ALA A 44 -4.78 21.87 -11.22
C ALA A 44 -3.55 22.57 -10.63
N THR A 45 -2.92 22.00 -9.60
CA THR A 45 -1.83 22.63 -8.85
C THR A 45 -0.44 22.13 -9.26
N GLY A 46 -0.34 20.96 -9.86
CA GLY A 46 0.92 20.24 -10.06
C GLY A 46 1.54 19.69 -8.76
N GLU A 47 0.86 19.79 -7.63
CA GLU A 47 1.38 19.48 -6.30
C GLU A 47 0.42 18.61 -5.48
N PHE A 48 0.97 17.76 -4.61
CA PHE A 48 0.16 16.99 -3.66
C PHE A 48 -0.31 17.86 -2.50
N ALA A 49 -1.60 17.78 -2.19
CA ALA A 49 -2.13 18.46 -1.01
C ALA A 49 -1.53 17.87 0.29
N PRO A 50 -1.13 18.70 1.28
CA PRO A 50 -0.49 18.23 2.50
C PRO A 50 -1.32 17.21 3.31
N ASP A 51 -2.63 17.35 3.31
CA ASP A 51 -3.57 16.42 3.95
C ASP A 51 -3.63 15.07 3.23
N ALA A 52 -3.49 15.05 1.90
CA ALA A 52 -3.42 13.83 1.10
C ALA A 52 -2.13 13.06 1.39
N LEU A 53 -1.01 13.78 1.53
CA LEU A 53 0.26 13.20 1.97
C LEU A 53 0.14 12.61 3.37
N ALA A 54 -0.44 13.35 4.33
CA ALA A 54 -0.61 12.88 5.70
C ALA A 54 -1.43 11.57 5.77
N ARG A 55 -2.54 11.46 5.03
CA ARG A 55 -3.32 10.22 4.92
C ARG A 55 -2.50 9.08 4.31
N THR A 56 -1.75 9.37 3.25
CA THR A 56 -0.90 8.38 2.57
C THR A 56 0.21 7.85 3.48
N HIS A 57 0.89 8.73 4.23
CA HIS A 57 1.89 8.33 5.21
C HIS A 57 1.29 7.48 6.34
N SER A 58 0.12 7.84 6.86
CA SER A 58 -0.59 7.05 7.86
C SER A 58 -0.96 5.64 7.34
N ALA A 59 -1.41 5.55 6.08
CA ALA A 59 -1.68 4.28 5.43
C ALA A 59 -0.41 3.42 5.29
N LEU A 60 0.68 4.01 4.80
CA LEU A 60 1.97 3.34 4.64
C LEU A 60 2.55 2.84 5.97
N ALA A 61 2.46 3.64 7.05
CA ALA A 61 2.88 3.22 8.38
C ALA A 61 2.07 1.99 8.86
N GLY A 62 0.77 1.98 8.60
CA GLY A 62 -0.08 0.82 8.86
C GLY A 62 0.30 -0.41 8.03
N TYR A 63 0.64 -0.23 6.75
CA TYR A 63 1.06 -1.32 5.88
C TYR A 63 2.42 -1.90 6.30
N ALA A 64 3.38 -1.06 6.66
CA ALA A 64 4.67 -1.51 7.19
C ALA A 64 4.48 -2.37 8.45
N GLU A 65 3.53 -2.01 9.29
CA GLU A 65 3.19 -2.78 10.48
C GLU A 65 2.51 -4.13 10.13
N VAL A 66 1.62 -4.15 9.14
CA VAL A 66 1.05 -5.40 8.61
C VAL A 66 2.14 -6.30 8.04
N MET A 67 3.07 -5.76 7.25
CA MET A 67 4.19 -6.50 6.68
C MET A 67 5.07 -7.13 7.78
N ARG A 68 5.41 -6.37 8.83
CA ARG A 68 6.15 -6.89 9.99
C ARG A 68 5.41 -8.03 10.69
N ARG A 69 4.11 -7.86 10.96
CA ARG A 69 3.29 -8.91 11.59
C ARG A 69 3.17 -10.20 10.78
N HIS A 70 3.36 -10.11 9.45
CA HIS A 70 3.32 -11.25 8.57
C HIS A 70 4.70 -11.81 8.24
N ASP A 71 5.79 -11.29 8.81
CA ASP A 71 7.17 -11.71 8.52
C ASP A 71 7.50 -11.61 7.02
N VAL A 72 7.06 -10.53 6.38
CA VAL A 72 7.51 -10.19 5.02
C VAL A 72 9.00 -9.85 5.10
N ALA A 73 9.80 -10.47 4.22
CA ALA A 73 11.25 -10.31 4.16
C ALA A 73 11.71 -8.89 3.78
#